data_AF-V6STQ5-F1
#
_entry.id   AF-V6STQ5-F1
#
_cell.length_a   1.000
_cell.length_b   1.000
_cell.length_c   1.000
_cell.angle_alpha   90.00
_cell.angle_beta   90.00
_cell.angle_gamma   90.00
#
_symmetry.space_group_name_H-M   'P 1'
#
loop_
_entity.id
_entity.type
_entity.pdbx_description
1 polymer ?
#
loop_
_entity_poly.entity_id
_entity_poly.type
_entity_poly.pdbx_seq_one_letter_code
_entity_poly.pdbx_strand_id
1 'polypeptide(L)'
;MVASTLFFDKMPQNKLLYLTASGVGMLTIGLIIVSFKLYDFSVKNNELKDKITLEKSIHQNQISEILKRYDSVNRNYSDGVSLVKKSATVRKVAPSGQLNFRKGKNTTAKEVEKKLSACNINARGVRLISRDVVETCVSSKIDQVRIRFTLEENRDLESGNKEIAIQIINPKKRLLALKGKSETQLVKEVYYDRLNTDACVFIDLYQHQLIVGDYKINLVHNGEVIGSTNFRVN
;
A
#
# COMPACT_ATOMS: atom_id res chain seq x y z
N MET A 1 -15.05 52.72 -41.85
CA MET A 1 -14.08 53.80 -42.12
C MET A 1 -14.60 55.05 -41.42
N VAL A 2 -13.75 55.76 -40.66
CA VAL A 2 -13.98 57.10 -40.10
C VAL A 2 -14.85 57.23 -38.83
N ALA A 3 -14.33 56.82 -37.66
CA ALA A 3 -14.78 57.37 -36.36
C ALA A 3 -13.76 57.22 -35.20
N SER A 4 -12.63 56.52 -35.40
CA SER A 4 -11.61 56.33 -34.36
C SER A 4 -10.35 57.17 -34.54
N THR A 5 -10.27 57.97 -35.61
CA THR A 5 -9.08 58.75 -35.95
C THR A 5 -9.08 60.20 -35.41
N LEU A 6 -10.17 60.67 -34.78
CA LEU A 6 -10.30 62.07 -34.37
C LEU A 6 -10.01 62.35 -32.89
N PHE A 7 -9.72 61.33 -32.07
CA PHE A 7 -9.34 61.53 -30.66
C PHE A 7 -7.83 61.60 -30.42
N PHE A 8 -7.00 61.35 -31.44
CA PHE A 8 -5.53 61.40 -31.35
C PHE A 8 -4.91 62.73 -31.81
N ASP A 9 -5.68 63.62 -32.44
CA ASP A 9 -5.14 64.80 -33.16
C ASP A 9 -5.00 66.07 -32.29
N LYS A 10 -5.33 66.00 -30.99
CA LYS A 10 -5.27 67.16 -30.07
C LYS A 10 -4.60 66.84 -28.73
N MET A 11 -3.59 65.97 -28.73
CA MET A 11 -2.78 65.70 -27.54
C MET A 11 -1.31 66.02 -27.82
N PRO A 12 -0.62 66.81 -26.95
CA PRO A 12 0.79 67.15 -27.17
C PRO A 12 1.64 65.88 -27.21
N GLN A 13 2.58 65.79 -28.16
CA GLN A 13 3.28 64.54 -28.50
C GLN A 13 4.01 63.88 -27.32
N ASN A 14 4.40 64.65 -26.31
CA ASN A 14 5.00 64.15 -25.08
C ASN A 14 4.03 63.33 -24.20
N LYS A 15 2.74 63.71 -24.13
CA LYS A 15 1.72 62.98 -23.36
C LYS A 15 1.31 61.69 -24.07
N LEU A 16 1.30 61.71 -25.40
CA LEU A 16 1.03 60.51 -26.20
C LEU A 16 2.12 59.45 -26.02
N LEU A 17 3.39 59.88 -26.01
CA LEU A 17 4.56 59.03 -25.78
C LEU A 17 4.54 58.39 -24.38
N TYR A 18 4.15 59.14 -23.34
CA TYR A 18 4.03 58.61 -21.98
C TYR A 18 2.88 57.61 -21.83
N LEU A 19 1.75 57.85 -22.50
CA LEU A 19 0.60 56.94 -22.45
C LEU A 19 0.88 55.62 -23.16
N THR A 20 1.54 55.67 -24.33
CA THR A 20 1.96 54.45 -25.06
C THR A 20 3.10 53.73 -24.33
N ALA A 21 4.07 54.45 -23.75
CA ALA A 21 5.12 53.84 -22.94
C ALA A 21 4.60 53.16 -21.67
N SER A 22 3.62 53.76 -20.97
CA SER A 22 2.99 53.17 -19.78
C SER A 22 2.17 51.92 -20.12
N GLY A 23 1.47 51.92 -21.27
CA GLY A 23 0.70 50.76 -21.74
C GLY A 23 1.60 49.59 -22.15
N VAL A 24 2.69 49.87 -22.87
CA VAL A 24 3.68 48.85 -23.27
C VAL A 24 4.40 48.28 -22.04
N GLY A 25 4.73 49.12 -21.05
CA GLY A 25 5.33 48.67 -19.79
C GLY A 25 4.48 47.62 -19.06
N MET A 26 3.17 47.86 -18.90
CA MET A 26 2.25 46.91 -18.27
C MET A 26 2.15 45.58 -19.03
N LEU A 27 2.17 45.63 -20.37
CA LEU A 27 2.13 44.44 -21.22
C LEU A 27 3.38 43.56 -21.05
N THR A 28 4.56 44.18 -20.97
CA THR A 28 5.82 43.44 -20.76
C THR A 28 5.90 42.77 -19.40
N ILE A 29 5.43 43.45 -18.34
CA ILE A 29 5.37 42.89 -16.98
C ILE A 29 4.40 41.70 -16.93
N GLY A 30 3.25 41.81 -17.59
CA GLY A 30 2.30 40.70 -17.72
C GLY A 30 2.89 39.47 -18.40
N LEU A 31 3.64 39.67 -19.50
CA LEU A 31 4.33 38.57 -20.20
C LEU A 31 5.40 37.89 -19.34
N ILE A 32 6.15 38.65 -18.52
CA ILE A 32 7.15 38.09 -17.61
C ILE A 32 6.47 37.24 -16.52
N ILE A 33 5.37 37.72 -15.94
CA ILE A 33 4.61 36.97 -14.91
C ILE A 33 4.02 35.68 -15.50
N VAL A 34 3.43 35.75 -16.69
CA VAL A 34 2.90 34.56 -17.39
C VAL A 34 4.02 33.57 -17.69
N SER A 35 5.18 34.05 -18.14
CA SER A 35 6.35 33.19 -18.42
C SER A 35 6.84 32.49 -17.15
N PHE A 36 6.87 33.19 -16.00
CA PHE A 36 7.25 32.61 -14.72
C PHE A 36 6.23 31.57 -14.22
N LYS A 37 4.93 31.85 -14.38
CA LYS A 37 3.84 30.89 -14.08
C LYS A 37 3.89 29.66 -14.97
N LEU A 38 4.17 29.83 -16.27
CA LEU A 38 4.31 28.72 -17.23
C LEU A 38 5.53 27.84 -16.92
N TYR A 39 6.62 28.44 -16.45
CA TYR A 39 7.80 27.70 -16.00
C TYR A 39 7.51 26.86 -14.75
N ASP A 40 6.94 27.44 -13.69
CA ASP A 40 6.55 26.72 -12.46
C ASP A 40 5.54 25.60 -12.74
N PHE A 41 4.59 25.86 -13.66
CA PHE A 41 3.64 24.85 -14.13
C PHE A 41 4.33 23.71 -14.88
N SER A 42 5.34 24.00 -15.72
CA SER A 42 6.11 22.98 -16.44
C SER A 42 6.90 22.07 -15.50
N VAL A 43 7.49 22.62 -14.42
CA VAL A 43 8.21 21.82 -13.41
C VAL A 43 7.24 20.89 -12.68
N LYS A 44 6.09 21.39 -12.24
CA LYS A 44 5.03 20.58 -11.62
C LYS A 44 4.49 19.50 -12.54
N ASN A 45 4.35 19.79 -13.83
CA ASN A 45 3.90 18.81 -14.82
C ASN A 45 4.93 17.67 -15.02
N ASN A 46 6.23 17.97 -14.95
CA ASN A 46 7.28 16.96 -15.00
C ASN A 46 7.27 16.09 -13.72
N GLU A 47 7.15 16.69 -12.54
CA GLU A 47 6.99 15.92 -11.29
C GLU A 47 5.75 15.03 -11.32
N LEU A 48 4.64 15.51 -11.89
CA LEU A 48 3.40 14.74 -12.02
C LEU A 48 3.57 13.56 -12.99
N LYS A 49 4.28 13.75 -14.11
CA LYS A 49 4.65 12.67 -15.03
C LYS A 49 5.54 11.63 -14.37
N ASP A 50 6.51 12.06 -13.55
CA ASP A 50 7.39 11.16 -12.82
C ASP A 50 6.62 10.34 -11.78
N LYS A 51 5.68 10.96 -11.06
CA LYS A 51 4.77 10.26 -10.13
C LYS A 51 3.91 9.23 -10.86
N ILE A 52 3.27 9.61 -11.97
CA ILE A 52 2.45 8.68 -12.76
C ILE A 52 3.28 7.53 -13.32
N THR A 53 4.52 7.81 -13.75
CA THR A 53 5.43 6.78 -14.28
C THR A 53 5.89 5.82 -13.17
N LEU A 54 6.15 6.36 -11.97
CA LEU A 54 6.49 5.56 -10.79
C LEU A 54 5.31 4.67 -10.37
N GLU A 55 4.11 5.22 -10.24
CA GLU A 55 2.89 4.46 -9.94
C GLU A 55 2.65 3.35 -10.98
N LYS A 56 2.80 3.67 -12.27
CA LYS A 56 2.70 2.67 -13.35
C LYS A 56 3.76 1.57 -13.21
N SER A 57 5.00 1.91 -12.86
CA SER A 57 6.06 0.91 -12.62
C SER A 57 5.76 0.02 -11.41
N ILE A 58 5.23 0.60 -10.33
CA ILE A 58 4.81 -0.16 -9.14
C ILE A 58 3.68 -1.13 -9.50
N HIS A 59 2.67 -0.67 -10.24
CA HIS A 59 1.55 -1.50 -10.67
C HIS A 59 1.99 -2.64 -11.60
N GLN A 60 2.92 -2.38 -12.53
CA GLN A 60 3.48 -3.43 -13.39
C GLN A 60 4.25 -4.48 -12.59
N ASN A 61 5.05 -4.05 -11.60
CA ASN A 61 5.75 -4.97 -10.70
C ASN A 61 4.76 -5.82 -9.89
N GLN A 62 3.72 -5.20 -9.32
CA GLN A 62 2.64 -5.88 -8.59
C GLN A 62 1.93 -6.92 -9.45
N ILE A 63 1.60 -6.60 -10.72
CA ILE A 63 0.98 -7.55 -11.65
C ILE A 63 1.91 -8.73 -11.93
N SER A 64 3.22 -8.50 -12.11
CA SER A 64 4.18 -9.58 -12.35
C SER A 64 4.28 -10.55 -11.17
N GLU A 65 4.24 -10.04 -9.94
CA GLU A 65 4.26 -10.87 -8.73
C GLU A 65 2.97 -11.69 -8.61
N ILE A 66 1.82 -11.09 -8.89
CA ILE A 66 0.52 -11.77 -8.90
C ILE A 66 0.49 -12.88 -9.95
N LEU A 67 0.98 -12.62 -11.18
CA LEU A 67 1.07 -13.62 -12.24
C LEU A 67 1.98 -14.79 -11.86
N LYS A 68 3.13 -14.51 -11.26
CA LYS A 68 4.05 -15.55 -10.78
C LYS A 68 3.41 -16.43 -9.69
N ARG A 69 2.63 -15.83 -8.78
CA ARG A 69 1.85 -16.56 -7.77
C ARG A 69 0.75 -17.39 -8.42
N TYR A 70 0.02 -16.83 -9.38
CA TYR A 70 -1.02 -17.52 -10.13
C TYR A 70 -0.47 -18.77 -10.84
N ASP A 71 0.63 -18.63 -11.58
CA ASP A 71 1.25 -19.75 -12.28
C ASP A 71 1.73 -20.85 -11.32
N SER A 72 2.26 -20.47 -10.15
CA SER A 72 2.68 -21.42 -9.12
C SER A 72 1.51 -22.20 -8.51
N VAL A 73 0.36 -21.55 -8.28
CA VAL A 73 -0.84 -22.19 -7.73
C VAL A 73 -1.53 -23.05 -8.79
N ASN A 74 -1.60 -22.57 -10.03
CA ASN A 74 -2.18 -23.31 -11.15
C ASN A 74 -1.42 -24.60 -11.47
N ARG A 75 -0.08 -24.60 -11.35
CA ARG A 75 0.74 -25.83 -11.46
C ARG A 75 0.36 -26.87 -10.40
N ASN A 76 0.24 -26.47 -9.14
CA ASN A 76 -0.15 -27.38 -8.04
C ASN A 76 -1.54 -27.99 -8.24
N TYR A 77 -2.47 -27.24 -8.84
CA TYR A 77 -3.80 -27.73 -9.16
C TYR A 77 -3.78 -28.74 -10.32
N SER A 78 -3.00 -28.47 -11.38
CA SER A 78 -2.87 -29.37 -12.53
C SER A 78 -2.17 -30.68 -12.16
N ASP A 79 -1.14 -30.64 -11.31
CA ASP A 79 -0.43 -31.82 -10.82
C ASP A 79 -1.32 -32.70 -9.93
N GLY A 80 -2.16 -32.10 -9.08
CA GLY A 80 -3.16 -32.83 -8.28
C GLY A 80 -4.21 -33.55 -9.13
N VAL A 81 -4.64 -32.97 -10.25
CA VAL A 81 -5.59 -33.59 -11.19
C VAL A 81 -4.99 -34.82 -11.91
N SER A 82 -3.67 -34.87 -12.08
CA SER A 82 -2.98 -36.02 -12.70
C SER A 82 -2.84 -37.23 -11.74
N LEU A 83 -2.77 -36.99 -10.43
CA LEU A 83 -2.64 -38.03 -9.38
C LEU A 83 -3.99 -38.66 -9.00
N VAL A 84 -5.09 -37.88 -9.03
CA VAL A 84 -6.44 -38.40 -8.78
C VAL A 84 -6.92 -39.34 -9.89
N LYS A 85 -6.48 -39.14 -11.14
CA LYS A 85 -6.82 -40.05 -12.26
C LYS A 85 -6.10 -41.40 -12.19
N LYS A 86 -5.01 -41.53 -11.43
CA LYS A 86 -4.23 -42.79 -11.28
C LYS A 86 -4.71 -43.69 -10.15
N SER A 87 -5.54 -43.21 -9.22
CA SER A 87 -5.92 -43.93 -7.99
C SER A 87 -7.34 -44.55 -8.01
N ALA A 88 -8.08 -44.40 -9.11
CA ALA A 88 -9.46 -44.90 -9.23
C ALA A 88 -9.59 -46.33 -9.79
N THR A 89 -8.65 -47.25 -9.51
CA THR A 89 -8.84 -48.67 -9.85
C THR A 89 -8.21 -49.57 -8.79
N VAL A 90 -9.02 -50.48 -8.24
CA VAL A 90 -8.67 -51.79 -7.63
C VAL A 90 -8.64 -51.91 -6.07
N ARG A 91 -9.74 -52.53 -5.57
CA ARG A 91 -9.87 -53.66 -4.61
C ARG A 91 -10.40 -53.47 -3.17
N LYS A 92 -11.32 -54.39 -2.86
CA LYS A 92 -12.05 -54.67 -1.61
C LYS A 92 -11.28 -55.64 -0.67
N VAL A 93 -11.74 -55.67 0.58
CA VAL A 93 -11.74 -56.74 1.63
C VAL A 93 -10.65 -56.70 2.74
N ALA A 94 -11.12 -56.82 4.00
CA ALA A 94 -10.47 -56.73 5.33
C ALA A 94 -10.00 -58.12 5.87
N PRO A 95 -9.67 -58.37 7.18
CA PRO A 95 -9.32 -57.53 8.35
C PRO A 95 -8.09 -58.04 9.18
N SER A 96 -7.84 -57.40 10.35
CA SER A 96 -7.02 -57.80 11.53
C SER A 96 -5.68 -57.07 11.76
N GLY A 97 -5.49 -56.59 13.00
CA GLY A 97 -4.24 -55.96 13.46
C GLY A 97 -4.49 -54.90 14.55
N GLN A 98 -4.60 -55.35 15.79
CA GLN A 98 -4.78 -54.52 16.99
C GLN A 98 -3.42 -53.93 17.39
N LEU A 99 -3.30 -52.59 17.44
CA LEU A 99 -2.20 -51.90 18.11
C LEU A 99 -2.74 -50.73 18.93
N ASN A 100 -2.64 -50.89 20.25
CA ASN A 100 -2.92 -49.87 21.25
C ASN A 100 -1.76 -48.87 21.31
N PHE A 101 -2.03 -47.58 21.09
CA PHE A 101 -1.13 -46.51 21.55
C PHE A 101 -1.90 -45.41 22.28
N ARG A 102 -1.74 -45.48 23.61
CA ARG A 102 -1.74 -44.43 24.64
C ARG A 102 -2.58 -43.16 24.41
N LYS A 103 -3.68 -43.13 25.16
CA LYS A 103 -4.47 -41.96 25.56
C LYS A 103 -3.61 -40.98 26.37
N GLY A 104 -3.13 -39.91 25.74
CA GLY A 104 -2.66 -38.71 26.41
C GLY A 104 -3.77 -37.67 26.42
N LYS A 105 -4.57 -37.63 27.48
CA LYS A 105 -5.41 -36.47 27.78
C LYS A 105 -4.50 -35.40 28.40
N ASN A 106 -4.53 -34.18 27.87
CA ASN A 106 -4.80 -32.94 28.61
C ASN A 106 -4.42 -31.71 27.77
N THR A 107 -5.35 -31.22 26.96
CA THR A 107 -5.60 -29.79 26.87
C THR A 107 -7.09 -29.64 26.60
N THR A 108 -7.75 -28.97 27.55
CA THR A 108 -9.09 -28.40 27.50
C THR A 108 -9.66 -28.28 26.09
N ALA A 109 -10.86 -28.83 25.88
CA ALA A 109 -11.70 -28.53 24.74
C ALA A 109 -11.77 -27.01 24.62
N LYS A 110 -10.96 -26.48 23.71
CA LYS A 110 -10.92 -25.08 23.34
C LYS A 110 -12.28 -24.85 22.71
N GLU A 111 -13.15 -24.11 23.39
CA GLU A 111 -14.24 -23.41 22.72
C GLU A 111 -13.58 -22.80 21.48
N VAL A 112 -13.90 -23.34 20.29
CA VAL A 112 -13.33 -22.81 19.06
C VAL A 112 -14.05 -21.48 18.89
N GLU A 113 -13.53 -20.47 19.57
CA GLU A 113 -14.01 -19.11 19.45
C GLU A 113 -14.01 -18.80 17.95
N LYS A 114 -15.14 -18.27 17.47
CA LYS A 114 -15.30 -17.76 16.11
C LYS A 114 -14.46 -16.49 15.95
N LYS A 115 -13.15 -16.65 16.11
CA LYS A 115 -12.18 -15.57 16.16
C LYS A 115 -11.17 -15.77 15.05
N LEU A 116 -10.92 -14.67 14.36
CA LEU A 116 -9.93 -14.62 13.30
C LEU A 116 -8.54 -14.54 13.95
N SER A 117 -7.58 -15.30 13.44
CA SER A 117 -6.21 -15.31 13.92
C SER A 117 -5.27 -15.00 12.75
N ALA A 118 -4.16 -14.32 13.02
CA ALA A 118 -3.15 -14.01 12.03
C ALA A 118 -1.78 -14.57 12.47
N CYS A 119 -1.14 -15.32 11.57
CA CYS A 119 0.19 -15.89 11.78
C CYS A 119 1.18 -15.39 10.71
N ASN A 120 2.44 -15.82 10.82
CA ASN A 120 3.52 -15.48 9.88
C ASN A 120 3.69 -13.97 9.65
N ILE A 121 3.47 -13.18 10.69
CA ILE A 121 3.45 -11.72 10.60
C ILE A 121 4.88 -11.19 10.52
N ASN A 122 5.24 -10.65 9.36
CA ASN A 122 6.54 -10.06 9.09
C ASN A 122 6.36 -8.59 8.68
N ALA A 123 7.07 -7.71 9.36
CA ALA A 123 7.11 -6.30 9.05
C ALA A 123 8.53 -5.82 8.78
N ARG A 124 8.70 -5.06 7.71
CA ARG A 124 9.98 -4.49 7.29
C ARG A 124 9.81 -3.08 6.76
N GLY A 125 10.75 -2.21 7.09
CA GLY A 125 10.92 -0.95 6.37
C GLY A 125 11.39 -1.23 4.94
N VAL A 126 10.85 -0.49 3.98
CA VAL A 126 11.23 -0.59 2.57
C VAL A 126 11.48 0.79 1.98
N ARG A 127 12.43 0.85 1.05
CA ARG A 127 12.76 2.00 0.22
C ARG A 127 12.25 1.74 -1.19
N LEU A 128 11.51 2.70 -1.74
CA LEU A 128 11.09 2.70 -3.12
C LEU A 128 12.24 3.25 -3.96
N ILE A 129 12.81 2.38 -4.79
CA ILE A 129 13.74 2.74 -5.85
C ILE A 129 12.94 2.68 -7.16
N SER A 130 13.30 3.46 -8.17
CA SER A 130 12.47 3.73 -9.36
C SER A 130 11.70 2.54 -9.95
N ARG A 131 12.24 1.32 -9.89
CA ARG A 131 11.55 0.09 -10.36
C ARG A 131 11.52 -1.04 -9.34
N ASP A 132 11.99 -0.82 -8.11
CA ASP A 132 12.19 -1.88 -7.13
C ASP A 132 11.88 -1.44 -5.69
N VAL A 133 11.57 -2.41 -4.83
CA VAL A 133 11.27 -2.20 -3.42
C VAL A 133 12.29 -2.94 -2.59
N VAL A 134 13.23 -2.19 -2.02
CA VAL A 134 14.36 -2.76 -1.28
C VAL A 134 14.13 -2.64 0.22
N GLU A 135 14.36 -3.71 0.97
CA GLU A 135 14.27 -3.67 2.43
C GLU A 135 15.36 -2.77 3.03
N THR A 136 15.01 -2.00 4.03
CA THR A 136 15.95 -1.16 4.78
C THR A 136 15.48 -1.01 6.22
N CYS A 137 16.44 -0.99 7.14
CA CYS A 137 16.21 -0.62 8.53
C CYS A 137 16.57 0.84 8.82
N VAL A 138 17.24 1.53 7.91
CA VAL A 138 17.70 2.91 8.13
C VAL A 138 16.51 3.87 8.08
N SER A 139 16.18 4.47 9.22
CA SER A 139 15.10 5.45 9.42
C SER A 139 14.94 6.45 8.28
N SER A 140 16.03 7.14 7.90
CA SER A 140 16.03 8.17 6.84
C SER A 140 15.80 7.63 5.43
N LYS A 141 15.87 6.31 5.23
CA LYS A 141 15.68 5.64 3.94
C LYS A 141 14.38 4.85 3.85
N ILE A 142 13.64 4.70 4.93
CA ILE A 142 12.37 3.98 4.94
C ILE A 142 11.30 4.89 4.33
N ASP A 143 10.80 4.53 3.16
CA ASP A 143 9.68 5.21 2.53
C ASP A 143 8.34 4.65 3.04
N GLN A 144 8.26 3.33 3.17
CA GLN A 144 7.06 2.59 3.57
C GLN A 144 7.41 1.45 4.54
N VAL A 145 6.42 0.96 5.28
CA VAL A 145 6.51 -0.32 5.99
C VAL A 145 5.68 -1.35 5.24
N ARG A 146 6.35 -2.44 4.84
CA ARG A 146 5.72 -3.62 4.27
C ARG A 146 5.37 -4.60 5.37
N ILE A 147 4.09 -4.98 5.46
CA ILE A 147 3.57 -5.93 6.42
C ILE A 147 2.97 -7.10 5.66
N ARG A 148 3.48 -8.30 5.90
CA ARG A 148 2.96 -9.57 5.38
C ARG A 148 2.42 -10.39 6.52
N PHE A 149 1.27 -11.03 6.32
CA PHE A 149 0.65 -11.90 7.31
C PHE A 149 -0.26 -12.91 6.62
N THR A 150 -0.56 -14.00 7.33
CA THR A 150 -1.50 -15.03 6.89
C THR A 150 -2.66 -15.07 7.87
N LEU A 151 -3.89 -14.86 7.38
CA LEU A 151 -5.10 -15.16 8.16
C LEU A 151 -5.26 -16.67 8.21
N GLU A 152 -5.32 -17.24 9.41
CA GLU A 152 -5.37 -18.69 9.62
C GLU A 152 -6.74 -19.27 9.25
N GLU A 153 -6.76 -20.52 8.82
CA GLU A 153 -8.00 -21.25 8.57
C GLU A 153 -8.86 -21.39 9.84
N ASN A 154 -10.16 -21.17 9.67
CA ASN A 154 -11.15 -21.36 10.72
C ASN A 154 -12.50 -21.65 10.05
N ARG A 155 -12.97 -22.89 10.19
CA ARG A 155 -14.19 -23.37 9.53
C ARG A 155 -15.47 -22.83 10.19
N ASP A 156 -15.37 -22.36 11.44
CA ASP A 156 -16.49 -21.85 12.23
C ASP A 156 -16.72 -20.35 12.01
N LEU A 157 -15.85 -19.69 11.24
CA LEU A 157 -15.97 -18.30 10.81
C LEU A 157 -16.69 -18.16 9.47
N GLU A 158 -17.39 -17.05 9.30
CA GLU A 158 -18.00 -16.72 8.00
C GLU A 158 -16.95 -16.26 7.00
N SER A 159 -17.09 -16.74 5.76
CA SER A 159 -16.33 -16.26 4.60
C SER A 159 -16.77 -14.83 4.26
N GLY A 160 -15.89 -14.07 3.62
CA GLY A 160 -16.15 -12.72 3.15
C GLY A 160 -15.03 -11.75 3.47
N ASN A 161 -15.27 -10.48 3.16
CA ASN A 161 -14.33 -9.41 3.43
C ASN A 161 -14.21 -9.16 4.94
N LYS A 162 -12.97 -9.19 5.44
CA LYS A 162 -12.64 -8.88 6.83
C LYS A 162 -11.83 -7.59 6.85
N GLU A 163 -12.25 -6.67 7.71
CA GLU A 163 -11.52 -5.43 7.96
C GLU A 163 -10.43 -5.66 8.99
N ILE A 164 -9.19 -5.53 8.56
CA ILE A 164 -8.01 -5.66 9.42
C ILE A 164 -7.46 -4.27 9.68
N ALA A 165 -7.61 -3.79 10.91
CA ALA A 165 -7.02 -2.55 11.37
C ALA A 165 -5.56 -2.79 11.80
N ILE A 166 -4.64 -2.01 11.23
CA ILE A 166 -3.22 -2.11 11.50
C ILE A 166 -2.81 -0.94 12.38
N GLN A 167 -2.32 -1.25 13.57
CA GLN A 167 -1.77 -0.29 14.52
C GLN A 167 -0.24 -0.36 14.50
N ILE A 168 0.41 0.80 14.44
CA ILE A 168 1.88 0.90 14.57
C ILE A 168 2.20 1.70 15.82
N ILE A 169 2.92 1.08 16.75
CA ILE A 169 3.31 1.65 18.04
C ILE A 169 4.82 1.89 18.00
N ASN A 170 5.23 3.13 18.26
CA ASN A 170 6.63 3.52 18.26
C ASN A 170 7.38 3.07 19.53
N PRO A 171 8.72 3.17 19.56
CA PRO A 171 9.53 2.82 20.74
C PRO A 171 9.14 3.58 22.02
N LYS A 172 8.53 4.77 21.87
CA LYS A 172 7.99 5.59 22.98
C LYS A 172 6.58 5.17 23.40
N LYS A 173 6.10 4.00 22.95
CA LYS A 173 4.76 3.44 23.22
C LYS A 173 3.59 4.33 22.76
N ARG A 174 3.81 5.15 21.74
CA ARG A 174 2.77 5.99 21.12
C ARG A 174 2.34 5.40 19.79
N LEU A 175 1.04 5.43 19.52
CA LEU A 175 0.50 5.13 18.20
C LEU A 175 1.01 6.17 17.19
N LEU A 176 1.49 5.70 16.04
CA LEU A 176 1.88 6.56 14.93
C LEU A 176 0.66 7.02 14.15
N ALA A 177 0.65 8.28 13.76
CA ALA A 177 -0.27 8.80 12.76
C ALA A 177 0.21 8.39 11.36
N LEU A 178 -0.74 8.01 10.50
CA LEU A 178 -0.44 7.56 9.15
C LEU A 178 -0.58 8.71 8.14
N LYS A 179 0.20 8.65 7.05
CA LYS A 179 0.23 9.72 6.06
C LYS A 179 -1.13 9.92 5.39
N GLY A 180 -1.66 11.15 5.48
CA GLY A 180 -2.92 11.54 4.85
C GLY A 180 -4.20 11.12 5.61
N LYS A 181 -4.09 10.57 6.83
CA LYS A 181 -5.24 10.23 7.68
C LYS A 181 -5.06 10.78 9.08
N SER A 182 -6.13 11.34 9.66
CA SER A 182 -6.14 11.72 11.09
C SER A 182 -6.19 10.49 12.02
N GLU A 183 -6.30 9.30 11.43
CA GLU A 183 -6.42 8.01 12.09
C GLU A 183 -5.04 7.44 12.46
N THR A 184 -4.97 6.83 13.65
CA THR A 184 -3.79 6.10 14.15
C THR A 184 -3.74 4.65 13.65
N GLN A 185 -4.63 4.27 12.75
CA GLN A 185 -4.84 2.91 12.28
C GLN A 185 -5.07 2.91 10.77
N LEU A 186 -4.52 1.91 10.08
CA LEU A 186 -4.86 1.65 8.69
C LEU A 186 -5.84 0.48 8.63
N VAL A 187 -7.05 0.71 8.17
CA VAL A 187 -7.99 -0.38 7.87
C VAL A 187 -7.70 -0.92 6.47
N LYS A 188 -7.49 -2.24 6.39
CA LYS A 188 -7.34 -2.97 5.14
C LYS A 188 -8.39 -4.07 5.06
N GLU A 189 -9.15 -4.09 3.97
CA GLU A 189 -10.07 -5.17 3.65
C GLU A 189 -9.31 -6.35 3.02
N VAL A 190 -9.55 -7.55 3.54
CA VAL A 190 -8.99 -8.82 3.05
C VAL A 190 -10.12 -9.82 2.86
N TYR A 191 -10.27 -10.35 1.64
CA TYR A 191 -11.25 -11.41 1.38
C TYR A 191 -10.76 -12.73 1.98
N TYR A 192 -11.54 -13.30 2.89
CA TYR A 192 -11.20 -14.51 3.63
C TYR A 192 -12.23 -15.62 3.37
N ASP A 193 -11.78 -16.80 2.93
CA ASP A 193 -12.68 -17.91 2.60
C ASP A 193 -12.52 -19.13 3.52
N ARG A 194 -12.34 -18.89 4.82
CA ARG A 194 -12.12 -19.93 5.86
C ARG A 194 -10.86 -20.77 5.65
N LEU A 195 -9.96 -20.32 4.76
CA LEU A 195 -8.69 -20.96 4.43
C LEU A 195 -7.55 -20.01 4.77
N ASN A 196 -6.34 -20.57 4.85
CA ASN A 196 -5.12 -19.77 5.01
C ASN A 196 -5.02 -18.73 3.89
N THR A 197 -5.07 -17.45 4.25
CA THR A 197 -5.12 -16.34 3.29
C THR A 197 -3.98 -15.37 3.53
N ASP A 198 -3.06 -15.26 2.57
CA ASP A 198 -1.94 -14.34 2.65
C ASP A 198 -2.33 -12.92 2.22
N ALA A 199 -1.90 -11.94 3.01
CA ALA A 199 -2.07 -10.53 2.73
C ALA A 199 -0.73 -9.80 2.80
N CYS A 200 -0.58 -8.78 1.94
CA CYS A 200 0.57 -7.88 1.93
C CYS A 200 0.07 -6.43 1.87
N VAL A 201 0.52 -5.62 2.82
CA VAL A 201 0.12 -4.22 2.96
C VAL A 201 1.36 -3.35 3.00
N PHE A 202 1.32 -2.25 2.26
CA PHE A 202 2.32 -1.20 2.29
C PHE A 202 1.72 0.01 2.99
N ILE A 203 2.43 0.53 3.98
CA ILE A 203 2.00 1.67 4.79
C ILE A 203 3.00 2.80 4.62
N ASP A 204 2.53 3.92 4.06
CA ASP A 204 3.30 5.15 3.99
C ASP A 204 3.48 5.74 5.38
N LEU A 205 4.75 5.92 5.78
CA LEU A 205 5.10 6.61 7.02
C LEU A 205 5.58 8.03 6.71
N TYR A 206 5.33 8.96 7.64
CA TYR A 206 5.99 10.25 7.60
C TYR A 206 7.48 10.07 7.99
N GLN A 207 8.39 10.14 7.02
CA GLN A 207 9.84 9.92 7.21
C GLN A 207 10.44 10.72 8.38
N HIS A 208 9.98 11.96 8.62
CA HIS A 208 10.47 12.79 9.72
C HIS A 208 9.99 12.37 11.14
N GLN A 209 9.14 11.34 11.25
CA GLN A 209 8.61 10.83 12.52
C GLN A 209 9.21 9.48 12.94
N LEU A 210 10.04 8.87 12.10
CA LEU A 210 10.72 7.63 12.42
C LEU A 210 11.90 7.90 13.34
N ILE A 211 11.81 7.38 14.56
CA ILE A 211 12.90 7.39 15.55
C ILE A 211 13.54 6.00 15.58
N VAL A 212 14.81 5.95 15.91
CA VAL A 212 15.52 4.69 16.11
C VAL A 212 14.88 3.89 17.24
N GLY A 213 14.67 2.58 17.01
CA GLY A 213 14.18 1.64 18.02
C GLY A 213 13.24 0.57 17.47
N ASP A 214 12.64 -0.18 18.41
CA ASP A 214 11.71 -1.27 18.11
C ASP A 214 10.27 -0.77 18.03
N TYR A 215 9.66 -0.98 16.87
CA TYR A 215 8.26 -0.69 16.61
C TYR A 215 7.44 -1.96 16.76
N LYS A 216 6.29 -1.84 17.43
CA LYS A 216 5.31 -2.93 17.57
C LYS A 216 4.16 -2.71 16.60
N ILE A 217 3.80 -3.76 15.88
CA ILE A 217 2.65 -3.77 14.98
C ILE A 217 1.61 -4.70 15.56
N ASN A 218 0.36 -4.23 15.61
CA ASN A 218 -0.79 -5.07 15.92
C ASN A 218 -1.72 -5.13 14.72
N LEU A 219 -2.18 -6.34 14.42
CA LEU A 219 -3.32 -6.58 13.54
C LEU A 219 -4.55 -6.72 14.44
N VAL A 220 -5.56 -5.93 14.17
CA VAL A 220 -6.77 -5.83 14.98
C VAL A 220 -7.98 -6.10 14.11
N HIS A 221 -8.90 -6.92 14.60
CA HIS A 221 -10.18 -7.20 13.96
C HIS A 221 -11.25 -7.23 15.05
N ASN A 222 -12.37 -6.53 14.83
CA ASN A 222 -13.46 -6.38 15.80
C ASN A 222 -13.00 -5.91 17.19
N GLY A 223 -12.00 -5.01 17.24
CA GLY A 223 -11.47 -4.46 18.50
C GLY A 223 -10.45 -5.34 19.22
N GLU A 224 -10.19 -6.56 18.72
CA GLU A 224 -9.25 -7.49 19.34
C GLU A 224 -7.98 -7.67 18.51
N VAL A 225 -6.84 -7.79 19.17
CA VAL A 225 -5.57 -8.11 18.51
C VAL A 225 -5.61 -9.57 18.07
N ILE A 226 -5.57 -9.78 16.74
CA ILE A 226 -5.53 -11.10 16.12
C ILE A 226 -4.11 -11.58 15.83
N GLY A 227 -3.13 -10.67 15.94
CA GLY A 227 -1.72 -11.00 15.83
C GLY A 227 -0.83 -9.77 15.98
N SER A 228 0.45 -9.99 16.30
CA SER A 228 1.41 -8.91 16.52
C SER A 228 2.81 -9.31 16.09
N THR A 229 3.60 -8.32 15.66
CA THR A 229 5.02 -8.49 15.32
C THR A 229 5.79 -7.24 15.72
N ASN A 230 7.12 -7.33 15.72
CA ASN A 230 7.99 -6.18 15.93
C ASN A 230 8.91 -6.00 14.72
N PHE A 231 9.27 -4.76 14.42
CA PHE A 231 10.35 -4.45 13.48
C PHE A 231 11.25 -3.37 14.04
N ARG A 232 12.55 -3.47 13.74
CA ARG A 232 13.56 -2.53 14.22
C ARG A 232 13.89 -1.49 13.16
N VAL A 233 13.98 -0.24 13.60
CA VAL A 233 14.47 0.91 12.84
C VAL A 233 15.80 1.35 13.45
N ASN A 234 16.78 1.61 12.58
CA ASN A 234 18.14 2.04 12.86
C ASN A 234 18.40 3.48 12.43
#